data_AF-A0A854CH81-F1
#
_entry.id   AF-A0A854CH81-F1
#
_cell.length_a   1.000
_cell.length_b   1.000
_cell.length_c   1.000
_cell.angle_alpha   90.00
_cell.angle_beta   90.00
_cell.angle_gamma   90.00
#
_symmetry.space_group_name_H-M   'P 1'
#
loop_
_entity.id
_entity.type
_entity.pdbx_description
1 polymer ?
#
loop_
_entity_poly.entity_id
_entity_poly.type
_entity_poly.pdbx_seq_one_letter_code
_entity_poly.pdbx_strand_id
1 'polypeptide(L)'
;MLASGEKPEAQWRIGTEHEQFGFRLDDLRPPTFDGERGIEASVTLEPAGQLELSGAPLHTIHDTCVEVGSHLNEVKQVADQLGLGFLGMGFQPKWSREAMPLMPKGRYKIMQAYMPNSTMLQIIVS
;
A
#
# COMPACT_ATOMS: atom_id res chain seq x y z
N MET A 1 17.34 4.71 -22.45
CA MET A 1 16.66 4.15 -21.26
C MET A 1 15.14 4.20 -21.35
N LEU A 2 14.51 5.19 -22.01
CA LEU A 2 13.05 5.19 -22.22
C LEU A 2 12.63 4.41 -23.49
N ALA A 3 13.35 4.57 -24.59
CA ALA A 3 13.06 3.87 -25.86
C ALA A 3 13.15 2.33 -25.77
N SER A 4 13.86 1.79 -24.78
CA SER A 4 13.93 0.34 -24.53
C SER A 4 12.63 -0.25 -23.97
N GLY A 5 11.66 0.58 -23.59
CA GLY A 5 10.34 0.17 -23.11
C GLY A 5 9.29 -0.01 -24.22
N GLU A 6 9.62 0.31 -25.47
CA GLU A 6 8.70 0.16 -26.60
C GLU A 6 8.37 -1.32 -26.84
N LYS A 7 7.08 -1.63 -26.89
CA LYS A 7 6.58 -2.98 -27.12
C LYS A 7 5.56 -2.98 -28.27
N PRO A 8 5.63 -3.96 -29.19
CA PRO A 8 4.55 -4.16 -30.15
C PRO A 8 3.24 -4.47 -29.42
N GLU A 9 2.10 -4.15 -30.02
CA GLU A 9 0.76 -4.29 -29.41
C GLU A 9 0.51 -5.71 -28.85
N ALA A 10 0.96 -6.75 -29.56
CA ALA A 10 0.85 -8.14 -29.09
C ALA A 10 1.60 -8.43 -27.77
N GLN A 11 2.54 -7.57 -27.39
CA GLN A 11 3.31 -7.65 -26.14
C GLN A 11 2.82 -6.66 -25.07
N TRP A 12 1.74 -5.92 -25.34
CA TRP A 12 1.13 -5.08 -24.31
C TRP A 12 0.54 -5.95 -23.21
N ARG A 13 0.62 -5.44 -21.98
CA ARG A 13 0.17 -6.07 -20.76
C ARG A 13 -0.41 -5.01 -19.84
N ILE A 14 -1.24 -5.44 -18.90
CA ILE A 14 -1.85 -4.62 -17.86
C ILE A 14 -1.15 -4.96 -16.54
N GLY A 15 -0.52 -3.98 -15.92
CA GLY A 15 -0.07 -4.06 -14.53
C GLY A 15 -0.99 -3.22 -13.65
N THR A 16 -1.17 -3.64 -12.41
CA THR A 16 -2.04 -2.95 -11.44
C THR A 16 -1.30 -2.76 -10.13
N GLU A 17 -1.47 -1.59 -9.55
CA GLU A 17 -1.03 -1.28 -8.20
C GLU A 17 -2.24 -0.82 -7.38
N HIS A 18 -2.31 -1.24 -6.12
CA HIS A 18 -3.30 -0.70 -5.20
C HIS A 18 -2.75 -0.65 -3.77
N GLU A 19 -3.23 0.35 -3.03
CA GLU A 19 -2.85 0.59 -1.64
C GLU A 19 -4.07 0.49 -0.73
N GLN A 20 -3.86 0.02 0.50
CA GLN A 20 -4.92 -0.13 1.49
C GLN A 20 -4.45 0.32 2.87
N PHE A 21 -5.32 0.98 3.62
CA PHE A 21 -5.07 1.35 5.01
C PHE A 21 -5.44 0.19 5.95
N GLY A 22 -4.46 -0.36 6.65
CA GLY A 22 -4.72 -1.28 7.75
C GLY A 22 -5.31 -0.54 8.97
N PHE A 23 -6.22 -1.18 9.68
CA PHE A 23 -6.77 -0.69 10.95
C PHE A 23 -7.07 -1.85 11.90
N ARG A 24 -6.99 -1.60 13.21
CA ARG A 24 -7.38 -2.59 14.22
C ARG A 24 -8.89 -2.63 14.39
N LEU A 25 -9.47 -3.83 14.54
CA LEU A 25 -10.93 -3.98 14.61
C LEU A 25 -11.54 -3.46 15.93
N ASP A 26 -10.75 -3.35 17.00
CA ASP A 26 -11.18 -2.94 18.34
C ASP A 26 -11.22 -1.42 18.54
N ASP A 27 -10.24 -0.69 17.99
CA ASP A 27 -10.10 0.76 18.20
C ASP A 27 -9.92 1.59 16.91
N LEU A 28 -9.91 0.93 15.75
CA LEU A 28 -9.72 1.51 14.42
C LEU A 28 -8.36 2.19 14.23
N ARG A 29 -7.41 2.04 15.15
CA ARG A 29 -6.07 2.64 15.01
C ARG A 29 -5.30 1.96 13.88
N PRO A 30 -4.44 2.71 13.17
CA PRO A 30 -3.49 2.11 12.24
C PRO A 30 -2.56 1.13 12.98
N PRO A 31 -2.22 -0.03 12.39
CA PRO A 31 -1.27 -0.96 12.98
C PRO A 31 0.15 -0.38 12.97
N THR A 32 0.92 -0.69 14.01
CA THR A 32 2.35 -0.36 14.10
C THR A 32 3.17 -1.32 13.24
N PHE A 33 4.42 -0.97 12.97
CA PHE A 33 5.33 -1.90 12.27
C PHE A 33 5.63 -3.13 13.14
N ASP A 34 5.91 -2.91 14.41
CA ASP A 34 6.28 -3.91 15.41
C ASP A 34 5.15 -4.20 16.41
N GLY A 35 5.37 -5.21 17.26
CA GLY A 35 4.45 -5.65 18.31
C GLY A 35 3.59 -6.85 17.92
N GLU A 36 2.77 -7.32 18.86
CA GLU A 36 1.94 -8.54 18.71
C GLU A 36 0.97 -8.47 17.51
N ARG A 37 0.54 -7.27 17.14
CA ARG A 37 -0.32 -6.99 15.98
C ARG A 37 0.38 -6.11 14.93
N GLY A 38 1.71 -6.17 14.88
CA GLY A 38 2.53 -5.44 13.90
C GLY A 38 2.46 -6.05 12.51
N ILE A 39 2.72 -5.25 11.47
CA ILE A 39 2.61 -5.65 10.05
C ILE A 39 3.98 -5.93 9.39
N GLU A 40 4.94 -6.49 10.13
CA GLU A 40 6.23 -6.92 9.58
C GLU A 40 6.02 -7.98 8.48
N ALA A 41 6.06 -7.55 7.22
CA ALA A 41 5.70 -8.39 6.08
C ALA A 41 6.64 -8.19 4.88
N SER A 42 6.73 -9.22 4.03
CA SER A 42 7.50 -9.23 2.77
C SER A 42 6.81 -8.52 1.59
N VAL A 43 5.65 -7.91 1.84
CA VAL A 43 4.90 -7.04 0.93
C VAL A 43 5.32 -5.59 1.12
N THR A 44 5.19 -4.76 0.08
CA THR A 44 5.65 -3.37 0.15
C THR A 44 4.73 -2.56 1.05
N LEU A 45 5.33 -1.93 2.06
CA LEU A 45 4.66 -0.92 2.88
C LEU A 45 5.06 0.49 2.45
N GLU A 46 4.05 1.35 2.35
CA GLU A 46 4.17 2.80 2.16
C GLU A 46 4.49 3.55 3.47
N PRO A 47 4.83 4.87 3.43
CA PRO A 47 5.34 5.58 4.61
C PRO A 47 4.48 5.46 5.86
N ALA A 48 3.15 5.43 5.70
CA ALA A 48 2.19 5.36 6.80
C ALA A 48 1.65 3.93 7.06
N GLY A 49 2.31 2.91 6.51
CA GLY A 49 1.95 1.50 6.70
C GLY A 49 0.80 1.04 5.79
N GLN A 50 0.50 1.78 4.71
CA GLN A 50 -0.42 1.27 3.69
C GLN A 50 0.20 0.02 3.05
N LEU A 51 -0.63 -1.00 2.90
CA LEU A 51 -0.25 -2.25 2.26
C LEU A 51 -0.42 -2.09 0.74
N GLU A 52 0.66 -2.33 0.00
CA GLU A 52 0.68 -2.22 -1.45
C GLU A 52 0.77 -3.61 -2.11
N LEU A 53 -0.04 -3.80 -3.15
CA LEU A 53 0.16 -4.84 -4.16
C LEU A 53 0.76 -4.22 -5.42
N SER A 54 1.83 -4.81 -5.94
CA SER A 54 2.29 -4.59 -7.32
C SER A 54 2.03 -5.87 -8.14
N GLY A 55 0.99 -5.83 -8.98
CA GLY A 55 0.52 -6.97 -9.76
C GLY A 55 1.41 -7.32 -10.95
N ALA A 56 1.30 -8.55 -11.42
CA ALA A 56 2.02 -9.03 -12.59
C ALA A 56 1.54 -8.34 -13.88
N PRO A 57 2.35 -8.33 -14.95
CA PRO A 57 1.92 -7.84 -16.26
C PRO A 57 1.01 -8.89 -16.94
N LEU A 58 -0.30 -8.69 -16.84
CA LEU A 58 -1.33 -9.64 -17.31
C LEU A 58 -1.91 -9.27 -18.67
N HIS A 59 -2.63 -10.20 -19.29
CA HIS A 59 -3.18 -10.04 -20.64
C HIS A 59 -4.57 -9.41 -20.65
N THR A 60 -5.39 -9.70 -19.64
CA THR A 60 -6.78 -9.26 -19.59
C THR A 60 -7.11 -8.63 -18.25
N ILE A 61 -8.12 -7.75 -18.26
CA ILE A 61 -8.66 -7.17 -17.03
C ILE A 61 -9.27 -8.22 -16.09
N HIS A 62 -9.69 -9.37 -16.63
CA HIS A 62 -10.21 -10.47 -15.83
C HIS A 62 -9.11 -11.16 -15.04
N ASP A 63 -7.93 -11.35 -15.64
CA ASP A 63 -6.76 -11.87 -14.93
C ASP A 63 -6.37 -10.94 -13.79
N THR A 64 -6.35 -9.62 -14.05
CA THR A 64 -6.12 -8.59 -13.03
C THR A 64 -7.14 -8.66 -11.89
N CYS A 65 -8.42 -8.83 -12.21
CA CYS A 65 -9.47 -8.96 -11.20
C CYS A 65 -9.26 -10.21 -10.31
N VAL A 66 -8.85 -11.33 -10.91
CA VAL A 66 -8.53 -12.57 -10.18
C VAL A 66 -7.30 -12.39 -9.30
N GLU A 67 -6.24 -11.75 -9.79
CA GLU A 67 -5.03 -11.48 -9.02
C GLU A 67 -5.33 -10.62 -7.79
N VAL A 68 -6.00 -9.48 -7.99
CA VAL A 68 -6.38 -8.57 -6.90
C VAL A 68 -7.30 -9.28 -5.90
N GLY A 69 -8.30 -10.02 -6.38
CA GLY A 69 -9.20 -10.77 -5.51
C GLY A 69 -8.49 -11.85 -4.69
N SER A 70 -7.50 -12.54 -5.28
CA SER A 70 -6.70 -13.55 -4.58
C SER A 70 -5.85 -12.91 -3.49
N HIS A 71 -5.16 -11.81 -3.82
CA HIS A 71 -4.37 -11.06 -2.86
C HIS A 71 -5.22 -10.56 -1.67
N LEU A 72 -6.38 -9.97 -1.93
CA LEU A 72 -7.30 -9.51 -0.87
C LEU A 72 -7.74 -10.65 0.04
N ASN A 73 -7.98 -11.84 -0.51
CA ASN A 73 -8.34 -13.02 0.29
C ASN A 73 -7.17 -13.51 1.15
N GLU A 74 -5.95 -13.53 0.62
CA GLU A 74 -4.75 -13.91 1.38
C GLU A 74 -4.48 -12.92 2.52
N VAL A 75 -4.54 -11.61 2.23
CA VAL A 75 -4.40 -10.54 3.23
C VAL A 75 -5.45 -10.71 4.32
N LYS A 76 -6.71 -10.95 3.94
CA LYS A 76 -7.80 -11.15 4.91
C LYS A 76 -7.55 -12.35 5.84
N GLN A 77 -7.05 -13.47 5.31
CA GLN A 77 -6.79 -14.67 6.14
C GLN A 77 -5.79 -14.40 7.26
N VAL A 78 -4.74 -13.62 6.97
CA VAL A 78 -3.75 -13.22 7.98
C VAL A 78 -4.31 -12.13 8.89
N ALA A 79 -4.99 -11.13 8.32
CA ALA A 79 -5.56 -10.00 9.05
C ALA A 79 -6.56 -10.44 10.13
N ASP A 80 -7.42 -11.41 9.81
CA ASP A 80 -8.42 -11.94 10.73
C ASP A 80 -7.77 -12.56 11.99
N GLN A 81 -6.60 -13.20 11.84
CA GLN A 81 -5.85 -13.77 12.97
C GLN A 81 -5.23 -12.68 13.87
N LEU A 82 -4.91 -11.52 13.29
CA LEU A 82 -4.30 -10.39 13.99
C LEU A 82 -5.34 -9.36 14.50
N GLY A 83 -6.62 -9.58 14.23
CA GLY A 83 -7.68 -8.63 14.55
C GLY A 83 -7.54 -7.31 13.77
N LEU A 84 -7.12 -7.40 12.51
CA LEU A 84 -6.93 -6.27 11.59
C LEU A 84 -7.99 -6.29 10.49
N GLY A 85 -8.34 -5.10 10.01
CA GLY A 85 -9.11 -4.86 8.79
C GLY A 85 -8.32 -3.99 7.83
N PHE A 86 -8.75 -3.95 6.57
CA PHE A 86 -8.15 -3.12 5.52
C PHE A 86 -9.20 -2.27 4.81
N LEU A 87 -8.84 -1.03 4.49
CA LEU A 87 -9.72 -0.03 3.89
C LEU A 87 -9.11 0.48 2.58
N GLY A 88 -9.80 0.25 1.46
CA GLY A 88 -9.43 0.78 0.15
C GLY A 88 -10.09 2.14 -0.08
N MET A 89 -9.39 3.23 0.26
CA MET A 89 -9.80 4.61 -0.03
C MET A 89 -8.58 5.46 -0.37
N GLY A 90 -8.78 6.55 -1.10
CA GLY A 90 -7.69 7.45 -1.47
C GLY A 90 -7.16 8.35 -0.33
N PHE A 91 -7.77 8.32 0.85
CA PHE A 91 -7.40 9.15 2.01
C PHE A 91 -7.85 8.48 3.32
N GLN A 92 -7.10 8.67 4.41
CA GLN A 92 -7.46 8.16 5.74
C GLN A 92 -8.58 9.01 6.39
N PRO A 93 -9.82 8.50 6.52
CA PRO A 93 -10.97 9.34 6.86
C PRO A 93 -11.06 9.75 8.34
N LYS A 94 -10.32 9.08 9.23
CA LYS A 94 -10.55 9.19 10.68
C LYS A 94 -9.39 9.82 11.45
N TRP A 95 -8.16 9.47 11.10
CA TRP A 95 -6.98 9.85 11.88
C TRP A 95 -6.22 10.99 11.23
N SER A 96 -5.66 11.87 12.05
CA SER A 96 -4.78 12.93 11.55
C SER A 96 -3.44 12.34 11.12
N ARG A 97 -2.72 13.10 10.29
CA ARG A 97 -1.38 12.72 9.82
C ARG A 97 -0.41 12.43 10.97
N GLU A 98 -0.48 13.16 12.07
CA GLU A 98 0.40 12.97 13.24
C GLU A 98 0.12 11.67 13.99
N ALA A 99 -1.09 11.12 13.83
CA ALA A 99 -1.49 9.85 14.45
C ALA A 99 -1.08 8.63 13.60
N MET A 100 -0.61 8.84 12.36
CA MET A 100 -0.19 7.75 11.48
C MET A 100 1.22 7.27 11.82
N PRO A 101 1.44 5.94 11.92
CA PRO A 101 2.75 5.38 12.25
C PRO A 101 3.69 5.53 11.06
N LEU A 102 4.97 5.83 11.32
CA LEU A 102 5.99 5.90 10.28
C LEU A 102 6.69 4.56 10.12
N MET A 103 6.67 4.01 8.90
CA MET A 103 7.40 2.78 8.58
C MET A 103 8.93 3.03 8.58
N PRO A 104 9.73 2.11 9.15
CA PRO A 104 11.16 2.32 9.40
C PRO A 104 12.06 2.17 8.15
N LYS A 105 11.66 2.72 6.99
CA LYS A 105 12.49 2.71 5.77
C LYS A 105 13.29 4.01 5.61
N GLY A 106 14.59 3.89 5.32
CA GLY A 106 15.51 5.03 5.21
C GLY A 106 15.10 6.10 4.19
N ARG A 107 14.49 5.68 3.06
CA ARG A 107 13.98 6.59 2.02
C ARG A 107 12.89 7.55 2.53
N TYR A 108 12.07 7.11 3.49
CA TYR A 108 10.97 7.92 4.02
C TYR A 108 11.46 9.04 4.93
N LYS A 109 12.58 8.85 5.64
CA LYS A 109 13.22 9.92 6.42
C LYS A 109 13.67 11.08 5.54
N ILE A 110 14.23 10.77 4.37
CA ILE A 110 14.68 11.78 3.39
C ILE A 110 13.49 12.54 2.83
N MET A 111 12.44 11.81 2.40
CA MET A 111 11.22 12.43 1.87
C MET A 111 10.56 13.35 2.91
N GLN A 112 10.44 12.92 4.17
CA GLN A 112 9.86 13.74 5.24
C GLN A 112 10.62 15.04 5.50
N ALA A 113 11.95 15.01 5.46
CA ALA A 113 12.76 16.22 5.61
C ALA A 113 12.57 17.20 4.45
N TYR A 114 12.27 16.69 3.26
CA TYR A 114 12.10 17.50 2.05
C TYR A 114 10.67 18.03 1.86
N MET A 115 9.66 17.24 2.23
CA MET A 115 8.23 17.54 1.99
C MET A 115 7.73 18.91 2.48
N PRO A 116 8.15 19.46 3.63
CA PRO A 116 7.74 20.80 4.05
C PRO A 116 8.09 21.90 3.04
N ASN A 117 9.08 21.66 2.19
CA ASN A 117 9.56 22.60 1.17
C ASN A 117 8.91 22.37 -0.21
N SER A 118 7.94 21.45 -0.34
CA SER A 118 7.32 21.10 -1.63
C SER A 118 5.85 20.69 -1.48
N THR A 119 4.94 21.52 -1.99
CA THR A 119 3.47 21.36 -1.86
C THR A 119 2.90 20.17 -2.61
N MET A 120 3.55 19.68 -3.67
CA MET A 120 3.03 18.59 -4.52
C MET A 120 3.12 17.20 -3.87
N LEU A 121 3.99 17.01 -2.88
CA LEU A 121 4.30 15.70 -2.30
C LEU A 121 3.45 15.35 -1.06
N GLN A 122 2.57 16.25 -0.60
CA GLN A 122 1.84 16.04 0.65
C GLN A 122 0.79 14.92 0.58
N ILE A 123 0.28 14.59 -0.60
CA ILE A 123 -0.87 13.67 -0.79
C ILE A 123 -0.56 12.23 -0.34
N ILE A 124 0.69 11.76 -0.43
CA ILE A 124 1.08 10.35 -0.15
C ILE A 124 1.07 10.04 1.36
N VAL A 125 1.07 11.07 2.22
CA VAL A 125 1.10 10.95 3.68
C VAL A 125 -0.10 11.59 4.37
N SER A 126 -1.13 11.95 3.59
CA SER A 126 -2.35 12.60 4.09
C SER A 126 -3.45 11.58 4.38
#